data_AF-A0A382PLQ6-F1
#
_entry.id   AF-A0A382PLQ6-F1
#
_cell.length_a   1.000
_cell.length_b   1.000
_cell.length_c   1.000
_cell.angle_alpha   90.00
_cell.angle_beta   90.00
_cell.angle_gamma   90.00
#
_symmetry.space_group_name_H-M   'P 1'
#
loop_
_entity.id
_entity.type
_entity.pdbx_description
1 polymer ?
#
loop_
_entity_poly.entity_id
_entity_poly.type
_entity_poly.pdbx_seq_one_letter_code
_entity_poly.pdbx_strand_id
1 'polypeptide(L)'
;MFKLKDLIDEKKCGIGQNPEDTGCEPASGGKGKKKDKKSKEDEPKQAGLGGGWDKHDGPDSPDDAVGSDPEKESVIVQGIKQMADKNRGKHPKDQEKSVEVDGEETTNLCDVTVPGTNLFCGDNKGIPRAEMPQLKSKPWGKGEGEPWVLNDDGEWEPTKFEETDEEYAERVPSSQLPKDEKGEVNTEDLFKDKLDELGIEMSEPKPMNVSDLKATQNELKPANVAFMVDVLMTATPPPHKDKEAEDKWKLSEKLREPIIVSKDGYILDGHHRWAALVALDIANGGSGDIEMMVKQVDDTAEGLVEKTNNFTKD
;
A
#
# COMPACT_ATOMS: atom_id res chain seq x y z
N MET A 1 25.73 -4.29 -15.99
CA MET A 1 24.80 -5.29 -15.43
C MET A 1 25.36 -5.65 -14.08
N PHE A 2 24.79 -5.08 -13.01
CA PHE A 2 25.14 -5.40 -11.62
C PHE A 2 24.03 -6.29 -11.09
N LYS A 3 24.37 -7.39 -10.43
CA LYS A 3 23.40 -8.40 -9.99
C LYS A 3 22.97 -8.06 -8.56
N LEU A 4 21.72 -8.30 -8.19
CA LEU A 4 21.17 -8.06 -6.84
C LEU A 4 22.05 -8.65 -5.71
N LYS A 5 22.85 -9.69 -6.02
CA LYS A 5 23.79 -10.35 -5.10
C LYS A 5 24.93 -9.46 -4.63
N ASP A 6 25.25 -8.41 -5.40
CA ASP A 6 26.32 -7.48 -5.10
C ASP A 6 25.89 -6.44 -4.02
N LEU A 7 24.59 -6.35 -3.71
CA LEU A 7 24.00 -5.45 -2.70
C LEU A 7 23.85 -6.10 -1.32
N ILE A 8 23.94 -7.43 -1.21
CA ILE A 8 23.80 -8.14 0.06
C ILE A 8 25.18 -8.24 0.74
N ASP A 9 25.40 -7.41 1.77
CA ASP A 9 26.56 -7.59 2.66
C ASP A 9 26.25 -8.72 3.65
N GLU A 10 26.58 -9.96 3.28
CA GLU A 10 26.33 -11.20 4.04
C GLU A 10 26.86 -11.19 5.49
N LYS A 11 27.65 -10.17 5.88
CA LYS A 11 28.27 -10.09 7.21
C LYS A 11 27.65 -9.05 8.14
N LYS A 12 26.74 -8.18 7.69
CA LYS A 12 26.19 -7.11 8.54
C LYS A 12 24.74 -7.35 8.91
N CYS A 13 24.40 -7.08 10.17
CA CYS A 13 22.99 -7.01 10.59
C CYS A 13 22.25 -5.90 9.82
N GLY A 14 21.15 -6.24 9.17
CA GLY A 14 20.13 -5.28 8.73
C GLY A 14 19.49 -4.57 9.92
N ILE A 15 18.93 -3.38 9.71
CA ILE A 15 18.26 -2.60 10.77
C ILE A 15 17.07 -3.41 11.29
N GLY A 16 17.07 -3.74 12.59
CA GLY A 16 16.06 -4.59 13.23
C GLY A 16 16.49 -6.05 13.48
N GLN A 17 17.66 -6.47 12.99
CA GLN A 17 18.21 -7.78 13.30
C GLN A 17 18.99 -7.77 14.62
N ASN A 18 18.73 -8.78 15.46
CA ASN A 18 19.47 -8.99 16.71
C ASN A 18 20.71 -9.86 16.44
N PRO A 19 21.94 -9.39 16.75
CA PRO A 19 23.16 -10.16 16.51
C PRO A 19 23.19 -11.52 17.23
N GLU A 20 22.50 -11.63 18.37
CA GLU A 20 22.45 -12.87 19.17
C GLU A 20 21.61 -13.97 18.50
N ASP A 21 20.66 -13.61 17.63
CA ASP A 21 19.76 -14.55 16.95
C ASP A 21 20.25 -14.96 15.56
N THR A 22 21.17 -14.19 14.97
CA THR A 22 21.57 -14.29 13.55
C THR A 22 23.06 -14.53 13.32
N GLY A 23 23.92 -14.23 14.30
CA GLY A 23 25.37 -14.43 14.19
C GLY A 23 26.09 -13.43 13.28
N CYS A 24 25.41 -12.38 12.80
CA CYS A 24 25.97 -11.34 11.94
C CYS A 24 26.73 -10.27 12.76
N GLU A 25 27.67 -9.56 12.13
CA GLU A 25 28.41 -8.48 12.80
C GLU A 25 27.55 -7.21 12.92
N PRO A 26 27.57 -6.53 14.08
CA PRO A 26 26.83 -5.29 14.26
C PRO A 26 27.42 -4.18 13.37
N ALA A 27 26.55 -3.48 12.64
CA ALA A 27 26.96 -2.30 11.87
C ALA A 27 27.59 -1.25 12.81
N SER A 28 28.88 -0.97 12.60
CA SER A 28 29.63 -0.04 13.44
C SER A 28 29.18 1.41 13.21
N GLY A 29 28.48 2.01 14.17
CA GLY A 29 28.17 3.44 14.15
C GLY A 29 27.48 3.96 15.41
N GLY A 30 28.26 4.56 16.32
CA GLY A 30 27.78 5.61 17.24
C GLY A 30 27.06 5.19 18.53
N LYS A 31 27.81 5.03 19.63
CA LYS A 31 27.28 5.06 21.00
C LYS A 31 26.70 6.44 21.32
N GLY A 32 25.39 6.52 21.55
CA GLY A 32 24.71 7.67 22.14
C GLY A 32 23.47 7.24 22.94
N LYS A 33 23.64 6.94 24.22
CA LYS A 33 22.54 6.73 25.17
C LYS A 33 21.76 8.03 25.36
N LYS A 34 20.46 8.02 25.04
CA LYS A 34 19.42 8.67 25.86
C LYS A 34 18.09 7.93 25.68
N LYS A 35 17.62 7.33 26.77
CA LYS A 35 16.22 6.91 26.93
C LYS A 35 15.39 8.17 27.08
N ASP A 36 14.79 8.65 26.00
CA ASP A 36 13.69 9.57 26.11
C ASP A 36 12.39 8.76 26.10
N LYS A 37 11.72 8.79 27.25
CA LYS A 37 10.33 8.34 27.41
C LYS A 37 9.51 9.07 26.34
N LYS A 38 8.96 8.35 25.38
CA LYS A 38 7.89 8.86 24.51
C LYS A 38 6.74 9.30 25.41
N SER A 39 6.60 10.61 25.60
CA SER A 39 5.46 11.22 26.25
C SER A 39 4.20 10.87 25.46
N LYS A 40 3.12 10.59 26.18
CA LYS A 40 1.79 10.16 25.68
C LYS A 40 1.04 11.22 24.85
N GLU A 41 1.72 12.19 24.24
CA GLU A 41 1.08 13.35 23.58
C GLU A 41 1.41 13.52 22.09
N ASP A 42 2.26 12.65 21.51
CA ASP A 42 2.66 12.75 20.09
C ASP A 42 2.14 11.57 19.24
N GLU A 43 0.83 11.32 19.25
CA GLU A 43 0.16 10.54 18.20
C GLU A 43 -0.65 11.49 17.32
N PRO A 44 -0.42 11.54 15.99
CA PRO A 44 -1.23 12.37 15.12
C PRO A 44 -2.67 11.86 15.20
N LYS A 45 -3.55 12.67 15.80
CA LYS A 45 -5.00 12.46 15.75
C LYS A 45 -5.44 12.73 14.32
N GLN A 46 -5.32 11.74 13.45
CA GLN A 46 -5.91 11.79 12.12
C GLN A 46 -7.43 11.92 12.29
N ALA A 47 -8.04 12.89 11.61
CA ALA A 47 -9.47 13.14 11.72
C ALA A 47 -10.27 11.89 11.33
N GLY A 48 -11.39 11.66 12.02
CA GLY A 48 -12.34 10.56 11.76
C GLY A 48 -11.83 9.11 11.82
N LEU A 49 -10.61 8.85 12.30
CA LEU A 49 -10.25 7.50 12.74
C LEU A 49 -11.05 7.11 13.98
N GLY A 50 -11.64 5.92 13.95
CA GLY A 50 -12.40 5.40 15.09
C GLY A 50 -13.67 6.22 15.35
N GLY A 51 -14.80 5.71 14.86
CA GLY A 51 -16.08 6.40 15.01
C GLY A 51 -17.28 5.49 14.78
N GLY A 52 -17.04 4.36 14.08
CA GLY A 52 -18.09 3.51 13.52
C GLY A 52 -18.81 4.22 12.38
N TRP A 53 -19.35 3.45 11.44
CA TRP A 53 -20.01 3.98 10.25
C TRP A 53 -21.25 4.86 10.50
N ASP A 54 -21.77 4.91 11.72
CA ASP A 54 -23.00 5.66 12.08
C ASP A 54 -22.80 7.19 12.10
N LYS A 55 -21.56 7.67 12.01
CA LYS A 55 -21.23 9.11 12.04
C LYS A 55 -20.71 9.62 10.70
N HIS A 56 -20.82 8.81 9.66
CA HIS A 56 -20.06 8.97 8.43
C HIS A 56 -20.94 8.71 7.21
N ASP A 57 -21.61 9.77 6.73
CA ASP A 57 -22.61 9.69 5.67
C ASP A 57 -22.15 10.34 4.35
N GLY A 58 -21.00 11.03 4.34
CA GLY A 58 -20.47 11.76 3.18
C GLY A 58 -20.43 13.28 3.38
N PRO A 59 -19.89 14.04 2.42
CA PRO A 59 -19.90 15.51 2.43
C PRO A 59 -21.31 16.09 2.20
N ASP A 60 -21.65 17.16 2.94
CA ASP A 60 -22.95 17.85 2.84
C ASP A 60 -22.97 18.91 1.71
N SER A 61 -21.81 19.39 1.28
CA SER A 61 -21.67 20.45 0.28
C SER A 61 -20.45 20.27 -0.62
N PRO A 62 -20.39 20.94 -1.79
CA PRO A 62 -19.22 20.86 -2.67
C PRO A 62 -17.94 21.42 -2.05
N ASP A 63 -18.04 22.38 -1.13
CA ASP A 63 -16.87 22.94 -0.42
C ASP A 63 -16.31 21.96 0.61
N ASP A 64 -17.16 21.03 1.09
CA ASP A 64 -16.77 19.95 1.99
C ASP A 64 -16.42 18.67 1.22
N ALA A 65 -16.49 18.63 -0.11
CA ALA A 65 -16.19 17.41 -0.85
C ALA A 65 -14.68 17.23 -1.04
N VAL A 66 -14.20 15.98 -1.03
CA VAL A 66 -12.79 15.68 -1.39
C VAL A 66 -12.56 16.02 -2.87
N GLY A 67 -13.63 15.89 -3.66
CA GLY A 67 -13.68 16.22 -5.06
C GLY A 67 -14.53 17.45 -5.35
N SER A 68 -15.61 17.25 -6.12
CA SER A 68 -16.51 18.34 -6.53
C SER A 68 -17.98 17.93 -6.60
N ASP A 69 -18.28 16.67 -6.29
CA ASP A 69 -19.62 16.10 -6.40
C ASP A 69 -19.98 15.38 -5.09
N PRO A 70 -20.51 16.11 -4.10
CA PRO A 70 -20.79 15.55 -2.78
C PRO A 70 -21.84 14.43 -2.82
N GLU A 71 -22.79 14.48 -3.76
CA GLU A 71 -23.82 13.45 -3.92
C GLU A 71 -23.17 12.15 -4.42
N LYS A 72 -22.35 12.22 -5.47
CA LYS A 72 -21.63 11.05 -6.00
C LYS A 72 -20.65 10.47 -4.99
N GLU A 73 -19.92 11.32 -4.27
CA GLU A 73 -19.00 10.94 -3.20
C GLU A 73 -19.70 10.20 -2.06
N SER A 74 -20.86 10.71 -1.63
CA SER A 74 -21.68 10.06 -0.61
C SER A 74 -22.19 8.70 -1.05
N VAL A 75 -22.66 8.58 -2.31
CA VAL A 75 -23.14 7.30 -2.87
C VAL A 75 -22.02 6.26 -2.93
N ILE A 76 -20.81 6.66 -3.33
CA ILE A 76 -19.63 5.80 -3.33
C ILE A 76 -19.34 5.25 -1.93
N VAL A 77 -19.28 6.12 -0.92
CA VAL A 77 -18.99 5.71 0.46
C VAL A 77 -20.09 4.82 1.02
N GLN A 78 -21.36 5.10 0.70
CA GLN A 78 -22.48 4.25 1.09
C GLN A 78 -22.38 2.86 0.47
N GLY A 79 -21.99 2.74 -0.79
CA GLY A 79 -21.70 1.45 -1.44
C GLY A 79 -20.58 0.68 -0.72
N ILE A 80 -19.48 1.36 -0.40
CA ILE A 80 -18.35 0.78 0.34
C ILE A 80 -18.77 0.33 1.75
N LYS A 81 -19.56 1.13 2.46
CA LYS A 81 -20.15 0.81 3.78
C LYS A 81 -21.01 -0.44 3.72
N GLN A 82 -21.94 -0.51 2.76
CA GLN A 82 -22.80 -1.68 2.57
C GLN A 82 -21.98 -2.94 2.28
N MET A 83 -20.97 -2.83 1.42
CA MET A 83 -20.06 -3.94 1.15
C MET A 83 -19.29 -4.38 2.41
N ALA A 84 -18.75 -3.43 3.18
CA ALA A 84 -18.03 -3.72 4.42
C ALA A 84 -18.92 -4.49 5.40
N ASP A 85 -20.15 -4.04 5.62
CA ASP A 85 -21.12 -4.70 6.50
C ASP A 85 -21.48 -6.10 6.00
N LYS A 86 -21.72 -6.26 4.69
CA LYS A 86 -22.03 -7.57 4.09
C LYS A 86 -20.84 -8.53 4.15
N ASN A 87 -19.60 -8.05 4.12
CA ASN A 87 -18.40 -8.88 4.14
C ASN A 87 -17.88 -9.18 5.55
N ARG A 88 -18.36 -8.47 6.57
CA ARG A 88 -17.93 -8.64 7.96
C ARG A 88 -18.15 -10.08 8.44
N GLY A 89 -17.10 -10.69 8.98
CA GLY A 89 -17.13 -12.06 9.51
C GLY A 89 -17.17 -13.18 8.45
N LYS A 90 -17.17 -12.86 7.15
CA LYS A 90 -17.12 -13.86 6.08
C LYS A 90 -15.68 -14.27 5.74
N HIS A 91 -15.50 -15.54 5.38
CA HIS A 91 -14.24 -16.01 4.83
C HIS A 91 -13.97 -15.34 3.46
N PRO A 92 -12.71 -15.05 3.06
CA PRO A 92 -12.40 -14.34 1.81
C PRO A 92 -13.03 -14.90 0.52
N LYS A 93 -13.34 -16.20 0.51
CA LYS A 93 -13.98 -16.91 -0.62
C LYS A 93 -15.49 -16.65 -0.72
N ASP A 94 -16.13 -16.25 0.38
CA ASP A 94 -17.57 -16.03 0.51
C ASP A 94 -17.93 -14.53 0.51
N GLN A 95 -16.92 -13.66 0.36
CA GLN A 95 -17.08 -12.21 0.31
C GLN A 95 -17.54 -11.73 -1.06
N GLU A 96 -18.42 -10.73 -1.07
CA GLU A 96 -18.78 -9.97 -2.27
C GLU A 96 -17.54 -9.29 -2.86
N LYS A 97 -17.45 -9.30 -4.19
CA LYS A 97 -16.33 -8.75 -4.96
C LYS A 97 -16.71 -7.51 -5.76
N SER A 98 -17.99 -7.36 -6.09
CA SER A 98 -18.58 -6.17 -6.71
C SER A 98 -19.25 -5.28 -5.66
N VAL A 99 -19.14 -3.97 -5.84
CA VAL A 99 -19.86 -2.96 -5.09
C VAL A 99 -20.91 -2.33 -5.99
N GLU A 100 -22.09 -2.04 -5.45
CA GLU A 100 -23.12 -1.25 -6.14
C GLU A 100 -22.93 0.24 -5.79
N VAL A 101 -22.79 1.07 -6.81
CA VAL A 101 -22.64 2.53 -6.70
C VAL A 101 -23.60 3.14 -7.71
N ASP A 102 -24.55 3.96 -7.24
CA ASP A 102 -25.56 4.62 -8.08
C ASP A 102 -26.38 3.65 -8.96
N GLY A 103 -26.66 2.46 -8.43
CA GLY A 103 -27.39 1.41 -9.16
C GLY A 103 -26.57 0.65 -10.21
N GLU A 104 -25.26 0.93 -10.32
CA GLU A 104 -24.32 0.19 -11.16
C GLU A 104 -23.40 -0.68 -10.31
N GLU A 105 -23.31 -1.97 -10.64
CA GLU A 105 -22.34 -2.87 -10.00
C GLU A 105 -20.97 -2.77 -10.69
N THR A 106 -19.91 -2.59 -9.89
CA THR A 106 -18.52 -2.65 -10.39
C THR A 106 -17.63 -3.51 -9.53
N THR A 107 -16.68 -4.21 -10.17
CA THR A 107 -15.57 -4.91 -9.52
C THR A 107 -14.29 -4.06 -9.45
N ASN A 108 -14.33 -2.82 -9.92
CA ASN A 108 -13.21 -1.90 -9.96
C ASN A 108 -13.64 -0.48 -9.55
N LEU A 109 -13.15 0.01 -8.41
CA LEU A 109 -13.44 1.36 -7.94
C LEU A 109 -12.91 2.46 -8.86
N CYS A 110 -12.00 2.15 -9.79
CA CYS A 110 -11.55 3.12 -10.77
C CYS A 110 -12.64 3.49 -11.80
N ASP A 111 -13.66 2.65 -11.95
CA ASP A 111 -14.82 2.93 -12.82
C ASP A 111 -15.77 3.96 -12.19
N VAL A 112 -15.76 4.06 -10.86
CA VAL A 112 -16.60 4.97 -10.07
C VAL A 112 -15.78 6.16 -9.58
N THR A 113 -15.18 6.88 -10.53
CA THR A 113 -14.45 8.12 -10.26
C THR A 113 -15.37 9.35 -10.34
N VAL A 114 -15.04 10.40 -9.60
CA VAL A 114 -15.69 11.70 -9.71
C VAL A 114 -14.85 12.56 -10.68
N PRO A 115 -15.43 13.03 -11.81
CA PRO A 115 -14.70 13.83 -12.79
C PRO A 115 -14.06 15.08 -12.17
N GLY A 116 -12.81 15.38 -12.56
CA GLY A 116 -12.09 16.55 -12.05
C GLY A 116 -11.46 16.37 -10.67
N THR A 117 -11.39 15.14 -10.17
CA THR A 117 -10.89 14.81 -8.83
C THR A 117 -9.88 13.66 -8.92
N ASN A 118 -8.99 13.56 -7.93
CA ASN A 118 -8.10 12.40 -7.79
C ASN A 118 -8.81 11.17 -7.18
N LEU A 119 -10.14 11.18 -7.07
CA LEU A 119 -10.89 10.12 -6.40
C LEU A 119 -10.75 8.79 -7.15
N PHE A 120 -10.11 7.85 -6.45
CA PHE A 120 -9.68 6.50 -6.87
C PHE A 120 -8.72 6.45 -8.06
N CYS A 121 -9.05 7.07 -9.19
CA CYS A 121 -8.33 6.83 -10.44
C CYS A 121 -8.51 7.89 -11.53
N GLY A 122 -9.17 9.03 -11.28
CA GLY A 122 -9.51 10.03 -12.32
C GLY A 122 -8.33 10.52 -13.15
N ASP A 123 -7.16 10.69 -12.51
CA ASP A 123 -5.92 11.19 -13.10
C ASP A 123 -4.83 10.11 -13.27
N ASN A 124 -5.22 8.83 -13.33
CA ASN A 124 -4.26 7.73 -13.28
C ASN A 124 -3.36 7.61 -14.53
N LYS A 125 -2.27 6.84 -14.42
CA LYS A 125 -1.35 6.56 -15.55
C LYS A 125 -1.80 5.40 -16.45
N GLY A 126 -2.94 4.77 -16.15
CA GLY A 126 -3.51 3.70 -16.96
C GLY A 126 -2.81 2.36 -16.83
N ILE A 127 -1.89 2.20 -15.87
CA ILE A 127 -1.05 1.01 -15.76
C ILE A 127 -1.88 -0.14 -15.15
N PRO A 128 -2.00 -1.30 -15.82
CA PRO A 128 -2.68 -2.46 -15.26
C PRO A 128 -2.06 -2.88 -13.93
N ARG A 129 -2.87 -3.32 -12.96
CA ARG A 129 -2.36 -3.79 -11.66
C ARG A 129 -1.35 -4.93 -11.78
N ALA A 130 -1.45 -5.75 -12.82
CA ALA A 130 -0.51 -6.84 -13.09
C ALA A 130 0.90 -6.33 -13.51
N GLU A 131 0.99 -5.11 -14.04
CA GLU A 131 2.23 -4.46 -14.47
C GLU A 131 2.84 -3.57 -13.38
N MET A 132 2.13 -3.40 -12.26
CA MET A 132 2.60 -2.64 -11.12
C MET A 132 3.56 -3.48 -10.26
N PRO A 133 4.78 -2.99 -10.00
CA PRO A 133 5.74 -3.71 -9.19
C PRO A 133 5.25 -3.83 -7.75
N GLN A 134 5.52 -4.98 -7.11
CA GLN A 134 5.19 -5.22 -5.71
C GLN A 134 6.50 -5.26 -4.89
N LEU A 135 6.72 -4.25 -4.03
CA LEU A 135 7.91 -4.21 -3.15
C LEU A 135 7.75 -5.08 -1.89
N LYS A 136 6.51 -5.41 -1.53
CA LYS A 136 6.19 -6.41 -0.48
C LYS A 136 5.44 -7.56 -1.14
N SER A 137 6.06 -8.74 -1.20
CA SER A 137 5.45 -9.92 -1.81
C SER A 137 5.91 -11.21 -1.15
N LYS A 138 5.14 -12.29 -1.31
CA LYS A 138 5.67 -13.62 -0.98
C LYS A 138 6.81 -13.97 -1.94
N PRO A 139 7.97 -14.41 -1.42
CA PRO A 139 9.06 -14.89 -2.24
C PRO A 139 8.64 -16.18 -2.93
N TRP A 140 8.88 -16.24 -4.24
CA TRP A 140 8.47 -17.34 -5.10
C TRP A 140 9.16 -18.65 -4.70
N GLY A 141 8.39 -19.73 -4.56
CA GLY A 141 8.96 -21.08 -4.47
C GLY A 141 9.40 -21.60 -5.84
N LYS A 142 10.51 -22.35 -5.88
CA LYS A 142 10.93 -23.07 -7.10
C LYS A 142 9.77 -23.96 -7.59
N GLY A 143 9.25 -23.68 -8.80
CA GLY A 143 8.14 -24.43 -9.40
C GLY A 143 6.73 -23.98 -9.00
N GLU A 144 6.57 -22.84 -8.34
CA GLU A 144 5.26 -22.19 -8.19
C GLU A 144 4.99 -21.29 -9.40
N GLY A 145 3.82 -21.47 -10.03
CA GLY A 145 3.48 -21.07 -11.40
C GLY A 145 3.74 -19.60 -11.78
N GLU A 146 4.21 -19.44 -13.01
CA GLU A 146 4.77 -18.25 -13.65
C GLU A 146 3.82 -17.03 -13.76
N PRO A 147 4.35 -15.80 -14.00
CA PRO A 147 3.55 -14.65 -14.39
C PRO A 147 2.92 -14.87 -15.78
N TRP A 148 1.66 -14.46 -15.91
CA TRP A 148 0.98 -14.40 -17.20
C TRP A 148 1.55 -13.21 -17.98
N VAL A 149 1.94 -13.41 -19.23
CA VAL A 149 2.24 -12.33 -20.18
C VAL A 149 1.05 -12.14 -21.09
N LEU A 150 0.72 -10.88 -21.39
CA LEU A 150 -0.27 -10.55 -22.39
C LEU A 150 0.38 -10.73 -23.77
N ASN A 151 -0.15 -11.64 -24.58
CA ASN A 151 0.37 -11.88 -25.92
C ASN A 151 -0.07 -10.77 -26.90
N ASP A 152 0.47 -10.79 -28.12
CA ASP A 152 0.19 -9.79 -29.16
C ASP A 152 -1.30 -9.74 -29.59
N ASP A 153 -2.08 -10.77 -29.24
CA ASP A 153 -3.53 -10.87 -29.47
C ASP A 153 -4.36 -10.37 -28.27
N GLY A 154 -3.71 -9.89 -27.19
CA GLY A 154 -4.37 -9.39 -25.99
C GLY A 154 -4.87 -10.49 -25.04
N GLU A 155 -4.38 -11.72 -25.18
CA GLU A 155 -4.71 -12.85 -24.31
C GLU A 155 -3.57 -13.14 -23.32
N TRP A 156 -3.93 -13.49 -22.08
CA TRP A 156 -2.97 -13.87 -21.05
C TRP A 156 -2.46 -15.29 -21.28
N GLU A 157 -1.17 -15.46 -21.55
CA GLU A 157 -0.51 -16.75 -21.66
C GLU A 157 0.54 -16.94 -20.56
N PRO A 158 0.70 -18.17 -20.02
CA PRO A 158 1.78 -18.44 -19.08
C PRO A 158 3.11 -18.24 -19.81
N THR A 159 4.05 -17.51 -19.19
CA THR A 159 5.43 -17.54 -19.70
C THR A 159 5.91 -18.99 -19.74
N LYS A 160 6.76 -19.30 -20.71
CA LYS A 160 7.52 -20.55 -20.72
C LYS A 160 8.97 -20.16 -20.53
N PHE A 161 9.38 -19.98 -19.29
CA PHE A 161 10.79 -19.81 -18.98
C PHE A 161 11.32 -21.13 -18.40
N GLU A 162 12.00 -21.94 -19.23
CA GLU A 162 12.79 -23.08 -18.71
C GLU A 162 14.06 -22.52 -18.06
N GLU A 163 13.95 -22.08 -16.80
CA GLU A 163 15.08 -21.62 -15.99
C GLU A 163 15.91 -22.81 -15.48
N THR A 164 17.23 -22.74 -15.62
CA THR A 164 18.13 -23.78 -15.10
C THR A 164 18.38 -23.64 -13.60
N ASP A 165 18.77 -24.74 -12.93
CA ASP A 165 19.10 -24.73 -11.50
C ASP A 165 20.25 -23.76 -11.12
N GLU A 166 21.14 -23.47 -12.07
CA GLU A 166 22.24 -22.50 -11.91
C GLU A 166 21.76 -21.05 -12.05
N GLU A 167 20.81 -20.77 -12.94
CA GLU A 167 20.17 -19.44 -13.06
C GLU A 167 19.33 -19.10 -11.83
N TYR A 168 18.56 -20.07 -11.31
CA TYR A 168 17.81 -19.93 -10.05
C TYR A 168 18.71 -19.67 -8.84
N ALA A 169 19.95 -20.17 -8.85
CA ALA A 169 20.94 -19.98 -7.78
C ALA A 169 21.72 -18.66 -7.89
N GLU A 170 21.79 -18.04 -9.07
CA GLU A 170 22.42 -16.72 -9.28
C GLU A 170 21.47 -15.55 -9.00
N ARG A 171 20.16 -15.75 -9.18
CA ARG A 171 19.13 -14.82 -8.70
C ARG A 171 19.29 -14.74 -7.19
N VAL A 172 19.38 -13.54 -6.60
CA VAL A 172 19.24 -13.43 -5.14
C VAL A 172 17.86 -13.95 -4.84
N PRO A 173 17.74 -15.16 -4.30
CA PRO A 173 16.44 -15.72 -4.22
C PRO A 173 15.81 -14.92 -3.08
N SER A 174 14.67 -14.30 -3.35
CA SER A 174 13.80 -13.75 -2.32
C SER A 174 13.56 -14.76 -1.16
N SER A 175 13.90 -16.05 -1.35
CA SER A 175 14.05 -17.07 -0.31
C SER A 175 15.14 -16.85 0.75
N GLN A 176 16.17 -16.02 0.49
CA GLN A 176 17.25 -15.64 1.42
C GLN A 176 16.96 -14.32 2.17
N LEU A 177 15.97 -13.55 1.74
CA LEU A 177 15.56 -12.34 2.44
C LEU A 177 14.69 -12.69 3.66
N PRO A 178 14.79 -11.93 4.77
CA PRO A 178 14.00 -12.19 5.95
C PRO A 178 12.52 -12.08 5.62
N LYS A 179 11.78 -13.15 5.91
CA LYS A 179 10.33 -13.23 5.70
C LYS A 179 9.60 -12.81 6.98
N ASP A 180 8.45 -12.16 6.82
CA ASP A 180 7.55 -11.87 7.94
C ASP A 180 6.76 -13.11 8.40
N GLU A 181 5.89 -12.96 9.40
CA GLU A 181 5.03 -14.04 9.94
C GLU A 181 4.09 -14.64 8.90
N LYS A 182 3.83 -13.93 7.78
CA LYS A 182 2.99 -14.38 6.65
C LYS A 182 3.83 -14.96 5.51
N GLY A 183 5.15 -14.99 5.66
CA GLY A 183 6.10 -15.43 4.66
C GLY A 183 6.38 -14.38 3.58
N GLU A 184 6.01 -13.12 3.77
CA GLU A 184 6.26 -12.02 2.83
C GLU A 184 7.65 -11.42 3.03
N VAL A 185 8.28 -11.01 1.93
CA VAL A 185 9.55 -10.30 1.92
C VAL A 185 9.26 -8.84 1.61
N ASN A 186 9.80 -7.96 2.44
CA ASN A 186 9.79 -6.53 2.19
C ASN A 186 11.13 -6.13 1.56
N THR A 187 11.08 -5.66 0.31
CA THR A 187 12.26 -5.22 -0.46
C THR A 187 12.40 -3.70 -0.51
N GLU A 188 11.60 -2.95 0.25
CA GLU A 188 11.61 -1.49 0.24
C GLU A 188 12.97 -0.88 0.61
N ASP A 189 13.69 -1.45 1.58
CA ASP A 189 15.03 -0.99 1.96
C ASP A 189 16.06 -1.30 0.86
N LEU A 190 15.96 -2.46 0.20
CA LEU A 190 16.81 -2.80 -0.96
C LEU A 190 16.52 -1.88 -2.15
N PHE A 191 15.26 -1.51 -2.34
CA PHE A 191 14.87 -0.55 -3.35
C PHE A 191 15.39 0.85 -3.02
N LYS A 192 15.40 1.25 -1.74
CA LYS A 192 16.06 2.49 -1.29
C LYS A 192 17.55 2.48 -1.65
N ASP A 193 18.25 1.41 -1.30
CA ASP A 193 19.68 1.28 -1.62
C ASP A 193 19.92 1.38 -3.13
N LYS A 194 19.04 0.77 -3.93
CA LYS A 194 19.11 0.86 -5.40
C LYS A 194 18.90 2.28 -5.91
N LEU A 195 17.98 3.03 -5.33
CA LEU A 195 17.75 4.43 -5.68
C LEU A 195 18.96 5.31 -5.32
N ASP A 196 19.54 5.09 -4.13
CA ASP A 196 20.74 5.81 -3.67
C ASP A 196 21.94 5.59 -4.61
N GLU A 197 22.13 4.35 -5.11
CA GLU A 197 23.14 4.05 -6.14
C GLU A 197 22.91 4.78 -7.47
N LEU A 198 21.65 4.96 -7.84
CA LEU A 198 21.25 5.71 -9.04
C LEU A 198 21.33 7.24 -8.83
N GLY A 199 21.67 7.69 -7.63
CA GLY A 199 21.68 9.11 -7.26
C GLY A 199 20.29 9.71 -7.18
N ILE A 200 19.27 8.89 -6.90
CA ILE A 200 17.86 9.29 -6.76
C ILE A 200 17.51 9.26 -5.28
N GLU A 201 17.10 10.41 -4.74
CA GLU A 201 16.76 10.51 -3.33
C GLU A 201 15.36 9.96 -3.05
N MET A 202 15.22 9.19 -1.97
CA MET A 202 13.93 8.89 -1.35
C MET A 202 13.84 9.56 0.03
N SER A 203 12.84 10.40 0.21
CA SER A 203 12.64 11.16 1.45
C SER A 203 12.35 10.25 2.65
N GLU A 204 12.66 10.75 3.85
CA GLU A 204 12.04 10.23 5.06
C GLU A 204 10.50 10.39 5.01
N PRO A 205 9.73 9.58 5.76
CA PRO A 205 8.28 9.68 5.78
C PRO A 205 7.81 11.10 6.14
N LYS A 206 6.95 11.67 5.29
CA LYS A 206 6.30 12.96 5.51
C LYS A 206 4.80 12.86 5.26
N PRO A 207 3.95 13.64 5.96
CA PRO A 207 2.53 13.65 5.69
C PRO A 207 2.23 14.30 4.33
N MET A 208 1.21 13.81 3.65
CA MET A 208 0.61 14.39 2.46
C MET A 208 -0.90 14.12 2.48
N ASN A 209 -1.72 15.08 2.06
CA ASN A 209 -3.17 14.84 1.98
C ASN A 209 -3.45 13.74 0.98
N VAL A 210 -4.42 12.87 1.31
CA VAL A 210 -4.80 11.79 0.41
C VAL A 210 -5.42 12.30 -0.88
N SER A 211 -6.03 13.48 -0.86
CA SER A 211 -6.59 14.19 -2.02
C SER A 211 -5.51 14.70 -3.00
N ASP A 212 -4.29 14.96 -2.52
CA ASP A 212 -3.16 15.44 -3.35
C ASP A 212 -2.46 14.31 -4.12
N LEU A 213 -2.74 13.06 -3.76
CA LEU A 213 -2.10 11.87 -4.32
C LEU A 213 -2.87 11.32 -5.53
N LYS A 214 -2.14 10.68 -6.44
CA LYS A 214 -2.67 10.14 -7.70
C LYS A 214 -2.34 8.67 -7.85
N ALA A 215 -3.28 7.87 -8.34
CA ALA A 215 -3.00 6.47 -8.65
C ALA A 215 -2.12 6.36 -9.91
N THR A 216 -1.10 5.50 -9.91
CA THR A 216 -0.48 5.02 -11.16
C THR A 216 -1.33 3.96 -11.84
N GLN A 217 -1.96 3.09 -11.04
CA GLN A 217 -2.74 1.97 -11.54
C GLN A 217 -4.19 2.35 -11.90
N ASN A 218 -4.84 1.54 -12.71
CA ASN A 218 -6.24 1.69 -13.12
C ASN A 218 -7.20 0.65 -12.50
N GLU A 219 -6.77 -0.12 -11.51
CA GLU A 219 -7.58 -1.13 -10.84
C GLU A 219 -7.58 -1.01 -9.31
N LEU A 220 -8.76 -0.88 -8.71
CA LEU A 220 -8.96 -0.87 -7.26
C LEU A 220 -10.09 -1.83 -6.89
N LYS A 221 -9.72 -3.03 -6.42
CA LYS A 221 -10.66 -4.03 -5.88
C LYS A 221 -11.53 -3.47 -4.73
N PRO A 222 -12.86 -3.33 -4.90
CA PRO A 222 -13.74 -2.75 -3.89
C PRO A 222 -13.71 -3.50 -2.56
N ALA A 223 -13.69 -4.83 -2.60
CA ALA A 223 -13.66 -5.67 -1.39
C ALA A 223 -12.44 -5.40 -0.48
N ASN A 224 -11.29 -5.10 -1.09
CA ASN A 224 -10.09 -4.77 -0.32
C ASN A 224 -10.22 -3.39 0.32
N VAL A 225 -10.71 -2.39 -0.43
CA VAL A 225 -10.92 -1.04 0.09
C VAL A 225 -11.96 -1.05 1.21
N ALA A 226 -13.10 -1.70 1.01
CA ALA A 226 -14.16 -1.82 2.01
C ALA A 226 -13.66 -2.46 3.31
N PHE A 227 -12.86 -3.53 3.22
CA PHE A 227 -12.23 -4.13 4.39
C PHE A 227 -11.31 -3.15 5.13
N MET A 228 -10.45 -2.43 4.40
CA MET A 228 -9.50 -1.49 4.99
C MET A 228 -10.21 -0.31 5.65
N VAL A 229 -11.23 0.27 5.00
CA VAL A 229 -12.04 1.34 5.57
C VAL A 229 -12.77 0.86 6.84
N ASP A 230 -13.34 -0.36 6.82
CA ASP A 230 -14.00 -0.92 8.01
C ASP A 230 -13.05 -1.04 9.20
N VAL A 231 -11.80 -1.47 8.97
CA VAL A 231 -10.76 -1.50 10.00
C VAL A 231 -10.47 -0.10 10.53
N LEU A 232 -10.26 0.89 9.65
CA LEU A 232 -9.95 2.26 10.04
C LEU A 232 -11.09 2.93 10.83
N MET A 233 -12.33 2.68 10.42
CA MET A 233 -13.55 3.22 11.05
C MET A 233 -13.87 2.57 12.40
N THR A 234 -13.57 1.27 12.55
CA THR A 234 -13.97 0.49 13.73
C THR A 234 -12.82 0.20 14.71
N ALA A 235 -11.57 0.55 14.36
CA ALA A 235 -10.45 0.47 15.27
C ALA A 235 -10.60 1.50 16.40
N THR A 236 -10.30 1.07 17.63
CA THR A 236 -10.40 1.92 18.82
C THR A 236 -9.02 2.26 19.36
N PRO A 237 -8.68 3.54 19.59
CA PRO A 237 -7.38 3.92 20.13
C PRO A 237 -7.15 3.34 21.53
N PRO A 238 -5.88 3.18 21.95
CA PRO A 238 -5.56 2.75 23.30
C PRO A 238 -6.17 3.69 24.37
N PRO A 239 -6.53 3.17 25.56
CA PRO A 239 -6.36 1.79 26.01
C PRO A 239 -7.42 0.83 25.43
N HIS A 240 -6.99 -0.38 25.04
CA HIS A 240 -7.88 -1.41 24.48
C HIS A 240 -8.63 -2.19 25.57
N LYS A 241 -9.86 -2.60 25.27
CA LYS A 241 -10.73 -3.34 26.20
C LYS A 241 -10.47 -4.84 26.18
N ASP A 242 -9.98 -5.36 25.06
CA ASP A 242 -9.72 -6.77 24.80
C ASP A 242 -8.69 -6.93 23.68
N LYS A 243 -8.31 -8.19 23.41
CA LYS A 243 -7.34 -8.56 22.39
C LYS A 243 -7.82 -8.26 20.97
N GLU A 244 -9.13 -8.34 20.70
CA GLU A 244 -9.67 -8.06 19.37
C GLU A 244 -9.53 -6.57 19.03
N ALA A 245 -9.81 -5.69 19.99
CA ALA A 245 -9.60 -4.26 19.88
C ALA A 245 -8.11 -3.90 19.69
N GLU A 246 -7.21 -4.59 20.39
CA GLU A 246 -5.76 -4.43 20.23
C GLU A 246 -5.29 -4.89 18.84
N ASP A 247 -5.70 -6.08 18.38
CA ASP A 247 -5.30 -6.63 17.08
C ASP A 247 -5.84 -5.78 15.93
N LYS A 248 -7.07 -5.25 16.06
CA LYS A 248 -7.67 -4.34 15.08
C LYS A 248 -6.95 -2.98 15.05
N TRP A 249 -6.54 -2.44 16.20
CA TRP A 249 -5.73 -1.22 16.26
C TRP A 249 -4.37 -1.41 15.58
N LYS A 250 -3.67 -2.51 15.87
CA LYS A 250 -2.41 -2.84 15.18
C LYS A 250 -2.59 -2.96 13.68
N LEU A 251 -3.71 -3.51 13.22
CA LEU A 251 -4.03 -3.56 11.79
C LEU A 251 -4.26 -2.16 11.21
N SER A 252 -4.95 -1.27 11.93
CA SER A 252 -5.14 0.12 11.49
C SER A 252 -3.83 0.90 11.42
N GLU A 253 -2.86 0.62 12.29
CA GLU A 253 -1.50 1.17 12.19
C GLU A 253 -0.78 0.70 10.92
N LYS A 254 -0.87 -0.60 10.60
CA LYS A 254 -0.30 -1.15 9.36
C LYS A 254 -0.90 -0.55 8.09
N LEU A 255 -2.20 -0.24 8.10
CA LEU A 255 -2.86 0.42 6.98
C LEU A 255 -2.40 1.86 6.75
N ARG A 256 -1.83 2.50 7.79
CA ARG A 256 -1.31 3.87 7.77
C ARG A 256 0.22 3.94 7.69
N GLU A 257 0.88 2.80 7.50
CA GLU A 257 2.32 2.79 7.21
C GLU A 257 2.63 3.60 5.95
N PRO A 258 3.81 4.23 5.88
CA PRO A 258 4.19 5.03 4.74
C PRO A 258 4.06 4.29 3.41
N ILE A 259 3.66 5.01 2.37
CA ILE A 259 3.66 4.53 0.99
C ILE A 259 4.75 5.21 0.17
N ILE A 260 5.14 4.61 -0.95
CA ILE A 260 6.12 5.22 -1.86
C ILE A 260 5.37 5.98 -2.95
N VAL A 261 5.79 7.22 -3.16
CA VAL A 261 5.20 8.11 -4.18
C VAL A 261 6.30 8.76 -5.01
N SER A 262 6.00 9.07 -6.25
CA SER A 262 6.87 9.86 -7.11
C SER A 262 6.86 11.35 -6.72
N LYS A 263 7.76 12.14 -7.31
CA LYS A 263 7.83 13.59 -7.05
C LYS A 263 6.60 14.35 -7.53
N ASP A 264 5.93 13.81 -8.55
CA ASP A 264 4.68 14.32 -9.12
C ASP A 264 3.42 13.76 -8.45
N GLY A 265 3.55 13.12 -7.28
CA GLY A 265 2.43 12.73 -6.42
C GLY A 265 1.76 11.41 -6.80
N TYR A 266 2.37 10.63 -7.69
CA TYR A 266 1.83 9.35 -8.13
C TYR A 266 2.28 8.20 -7.23
N ILE A 267 1.33 7.38 -6.81
CA ILE A 267 1.53 6.26 -5.89
C ILE A 267 2.22 5.11 -6.63
N LEU A 268 3.34 4.63 -6.12
CA LEU A 268 4.02 3.45 -6.66
C LEU A 268 3.47 2.16 -6.07
N ASP A 269 3.28 2.13 -4.74
CA ASP A 269 2.72 0.99 -4.00
C ASP A 269 1.80 1.49 -2.88
N GLY A 270 0.74 0.73 -2.58
CA GLY A 270 -0.21 1.05 -1.52
C GLY A 270 -1.52 1.70 -1.95
N HIS A 271 -1.91 1.59 -3.23
CA HIS A 271 -3.14 2.22 -3.76
C HIS A 271 -4.42 1.83 -3.01
N HIS A 272 -4.58 0.58 -2.55
CA HIS A 272 -5.76 0.20 -1.75
C HIS A 272 -5.78 0.87 -0.38
N ARG A 273 -4.61 1.06 0.25
CA ARG A 273 -4.47 1.77 1.53
C ARG A 273 -4.81 3.25 1.35
N TRP A 274 -4.25 3.87 0.31
CA TRP A 274 -4.58 5.24 -0.07
C TRP A 274 -6.08 5.39 -0.38
N ALA A 275 -6.65 4.53 -1.22
CA ALA A 275 -8.08 4.57 -1.57
C ALA A 275 -8.98 4.38 -0.34
N ALA A 276 -8.56 3.58 0.64
CA ALA A 276 -9.28 3.45 1.91
C ALA A 276 -9.23 4.73 2.75
N LEU A 277 -8.10 5.44 2.77
CA LEU A 277 -8.01 6.73 3.45
C LEU A 277 -8.79 7.84 2.71
N VAL A 278 -8.83 7.80 1.38
CA VAL A 278 -9.72 8.67 0.59
C VAL A 278 -11.18 8.39 0.92
N ALA A 279 -11.61 7.13 0.92
CA ALA A 279 -12.98 6.77 1.29
C ALA A 279 -13.31 7.14 2.75
N LEU A 280 -12.34 7.05 3.66
CA LEU A 280 -12.46 7.53 5.03
C LEU A 280 -12.68 9.06 5.08
N ASP A 281 -11.90 9.84 4.31
CA ASP A 281 -12.02 11.30 4.22
C ASP A 281 -13.42 11.71 3.77
N ILE A 282 -13.87 11.15 2.64
CA ILE A 282 -15.23 11.38 2.13
C ILE A 282 -16.26 11.04 3.20
N ALA A 283 -16.13 9.87 3.82
CA ALA A 283 -17.05 9.41 4.85
C ALA A 283 -17.09 10.35 6.07
N ASN A 284 -15.98 11.04 6.37
CA ASN A 284 -15.87 12.04 7.43
C ASN A 284 -16.42 13.42 7.06
N GLY A 285 -17.12 13.54 5.94
CA GLY A 285 -17.65 14.80 5.46
C GLY A 285 -16.73 15.49 4.45
N GLY A 286 -15.63 14.87 4.02
CA GLY A 286 -14.84 15.21 2.83
C GLY A 286 -13.90 16.42 2.92
N SER A 287 -13.52 16.86 4.11
CA SER A 287 -12.70 18.07 4.34
C SER A 287 -11.31 18.05 3.68
N GLY A 288 -10.84 16.91 3.17
CA GLY A 288 -9.51 16.81 2.56
C GLY A 288 -8.38 16.83 3.58
N ASP A 289 -8.71 16.62 4.87
CA ASP A 289 -7.78 16.75 6.00
C ASP A 289 -7.14 15.42 6.42
N ILE A 290 -7.49 14.33 5.73
CA ILE A 290 -6.93 13.02 5.97
C ILE A 290 -5.56 12.96 5.29
N GLU A 291 -4.53 12.90 6.11
CA GLU A 291 -3.16 12.72 5.64
C GLU A 291 -2.74 11.25 5.63
N MET A 292 -1.80 10.91 4.76
CA MET A 292 -1.05 9.67 4.84
C MET A 292 0.45 9.94 4.78
N MET A 293 1.23 9.10 5.46
CA MET A 293 2.68 9.21 5.39
C MET A 293 3.17 8.72 4.03
N VAL A 294 4.07 9.48 3.41
CA VAL A 294 4.67 9.14 2.12
C VAL A 294 6.19 9.24 2.19
N LYS A 295 6.85 8.31 1.50
CA LYS A 295 8.27 8.39 1.14
C LYS A 295 8.32 8.84 -0.32
N GLN A 296 8.69 10.09 -0.55
CA GLN A 296 8.71 10.67 -1.89
C GLN A 296 10.05 10.39 -2.56
N VAL A 297 10.01 9.84 -3.77
CA VAL A 297 11.20 9.60 -4.61
C VAL A 297 11.35 10.76 -5.60
N ASP A 298 12.57 11.31 -5.75
CA ASP A 298 12.87 12.36 -6.73
C ASP A 298 12.93 11.82 -8.17
N ASP A 299 11.84 11.21 -8.60
CA ASP A 299 11.64 10.72 -9.95
C ASP A 299 10.18 10.89 -10.37
N THR A 300 9.95 10.95 -11.68
CA THR A 300 8.61 10.95 -12.28
C THR A 300 7.92 9.61 -12.06
N ALA A 301 6.59 9.58 -12.10
CA ALA A 301 5.81 8.34 -12.01
C ALA A 301 6.29 7.26 -13.01
N GLU A 302 6.49 7.64 -14.27
CA GLU A 302 6.91 6.74 -15.34
C GLU A 302 8.32 6.20 -15.09
N GLY A 303 9.27 7.08 -14.75
CA GLY A 303 10.63 6.68 -14.42
C GLY A 303 10.72 5.79 -13.18
N LEU A 304 9.85 6.04 -12.19
CA LEU A 304 9.80 5.28 -10.95
C LEU A 304 9.24 3.87 -11.20
N VAL A 305 8.12 3.74 -11.93
CA VAL A 305 7.55 2.44 -12.31
C VAL A 305 8.55 1.62 -13.12
N GLU A 306 9.22 2.22 -14.10
CA GLU A 306 10.25 1.54 -14.90
C GLU A 306 11.37 1.00 -14.01
N LYS A 307 11.90 1.83 -13.10
CA LYS A 307 13.00 1.44 -12.20
C LYS A 307 12.60 0.34 -11.24
N THR A 308 11.42 0.43 -10.66
CA THR A 308 10.94 -0.60 -9.75
C THR A 308 10.65 -1.90 -10.49
N ASN A 309 10.09 -1.86 -11.70
CA ASN A 309 9.93 -3.04 -12.53
C ASN A 309 11.26 -3.69 -12.88
N ASN A 310 12.29 -2.91 -13.22
CA ASN A 310 13.65 -3.43 -13.45
C ASN A 310 14.22 -4.04 -12.17
N PHE A 311 14.09 -3.37 -11.03
CA PHE A 311 14.53 -3.87 -9.73
C PHE A 311 13.86 -5.22 -9.37
N THR A 312 12.56 -5.38 -9.63
CA THR A 312 11.85 -6.64 -9.33
C THR A 312 12.17 -7.79 -10.28
N LYS A 313 12.83 -7.50 -11.42
CA LYS A 313 13.29 -8.51 -12.39
C LYS A 313 14.72 -8.99 -12.11
N ASP A 314 15.52 -8.18 -11.41
CA ASP A 314 16.91 -8.47 -11.02
C ASP A 314 17.01 -9.41 -9.79
#